data_AF-A0A2G8KCU9-F1
#
_entry.id   AF-A0A2G8KCU9-F1
#
_cell.length_a   1.000
_cell.length_b   1.000
_cell.length_c   1.000
_cell.angle_alpha   90.00
_cell.angle_beta   90.00
_cell.angle_gamma   90.00
#
_symmetry.space_group_name_H-M   'P 1'
#
loop_
_entity.id
_entity.type
_entity.pdbx_description
1 polymer ?
#
loop_
_entity_poly.entity_id
_entity_poly.type
_entity_poly.pdbx_seq_one_letter_code
_entity_poly.pdbx_strand_id
1 'polypeptide(L)'
;MSKRYVEKDIVALYVGEIAASVSGKATDSFGKLILLSTANVIRSQLQPTSHSPVKKGPSDQLSSICSANADLDVDKLRANLDPRDFDIETSTLRSLHAPIEFLVNLAILVLTAIHPQSHQYHKPGTHHYHKTGVLILKDSSTLELFRELLLLLRIWSQDKSNAFPVFPTTVDSIDAIPHIYRLITQFWLCCKDENQHTEPSEELIDECVLLASYVQVPCWEFFPVTEGILGKLHSPHGSRNFQFDTGPGSLISIVTFGMGPEKFTRSTMDMLDRNHTKTDIISGRFIGTFPSQELRRCSRCSSLSLLPTPEQLSVSKPWEHNWVRTCICGGLWKRVLKK
;
A
#
# COMPACT_ATOMS: atom_id res chain seq x y z
N MET A 1 5.53 7.78 -23.36
CA MET A 1 5.86 6.34 -23.25
C MET A 1 5.45 5.67 -21.92
N SER A 2 4.96 6.39 -20.91
CA SER A 2 4.74 5.87 -19.54
C SER A 2 3.37 5.17 -19.28
N LYS A 3 2.33 5.40 -20.10
CA LYS A 3 1.00 4.78 -19.87
C LYS A 3 0.90 3.27 -20.15
N ARG A 4 1.73 2.73 -21.06
CA ARG A 4 1.63 1.32 -21.49
C ARG A 4 2.27 0.31 -20.52
N TYR A 5 3.17 0.76 -19.64
CA TYR A 5 3.80 -0.14 -18.65
C TYR A 5 2.84 -0.43 -17.49
N VAL A 6 2.16 0.61 -16.98
CA VAL A 6 1.14 0.47 -15.93
C VAL A 6 -0.01 -0.44 -16.36
N GLU A 7 -0.38 -0.41 -17.63
CA GLU A 7 -1.47 -1.23 -18.18
C GLU A 7 -1.10 -2.73 -18.25
N LYS A 8 0.16 -3.08 -18.51
CA LYS A 8 0.61 -4.48 -18.56
C LYS A 8 0.64 -5.14 -17.19
N ASP A 9 1.07 -4.43 -16.15
CA ASP A 9 1.08 -4.95 -14.78
C ASP A 9 -0.35 -5.06 -14.21
N ILE A 10 -1.26 -4.18 -14.62
CA ILE A 10 -2.68 -4.25 -14.24
C ILE A 10 -3.41 -5.40 -14.96
N VAL A 11 -3.01 -5.75 -16.18
CA VAL A 11 -3.59 -6.85 -16.97
C VAL A 11 -3.02 -8.21 -16.55
N ALA A 12 -1.76 -8.29 -16.09
CA ALA A 12 -1.17 -9.53 -15.55
C ALA A 12 -1.83 -10.02 -14.25
N LEU A 13 -2.62 -9.17 -13.57
CA LEU A 13 -3.50 -9.59 -12.46
C LEU A 13 -4.67 -10.47 -12.91
N TYR A 14 -4.90 -10.63 -14.21
CA TYR A 14 -5.98 -11.43 -14.79
C TYR A 14 -5.42 -12.44 -15.78
N VAL A 15 -4.90 -13.55 -15.26
CA VAL A 15 -5.03 -14.96 -15.71
C VAL A 15 -3.98 -15.74 -14.90
N GLY A 16 -4.40 -16.30 -13.77
CA GLY A 16 -3.55 -17.14 -12.94
C GLY A 16 -4.41 -18.18 -12.23
N GLU A 17 -4.00 -19.44 -12.33
CA GLU A 17 -4.65 -20.59 -11.69
C GLU A 17 -4.92 -20.36 -10.20
N ILE A 18 -6.09 -20.86 -9.80
CA ILE A 18 -6.78 -20.56 -8.54
C ILE A 18 -6.22 -21.43 -7.41
N ALA A 19 -5.55 -20.81 -6.45
CA ALA A 19 -5.20 -21.42 -5.16
C ALA A 19 -5.10 -20.34 -4.05
N ALA A 20 -5.25 -20.74 -2.79
CA ALA A 20 -5.09 -19.87 -1.60
C ALA A 20 -3.71 -19.16 -1.53
N SER A 21 -2.74 -19.63 -2.32
CA SER A 21 -1.42 -18.99 -2.55
C SER A 21 -1.47 -17.69 -3.35
N VAL A 22 -2.62 -17.29 -3.91
CA VAL A 22 -2.80 -16.05 -4.69
C VAL A 22 -3.21 -14.86 -3.81
N SER A 23 -3.80 -15.08 -2.64
CA SER A 23 -4.27 -14.00 -1.75
C SER A 23 -3.12 -13.10 -1.26
N GLY A 24 -1.98 -13.70 -0.90
CA GLY A 24 -0.76 -12.96 -0.56
C GLY A 24 -0.22 -12.13 -1.71
N LYS A 25 -0.21 -12.72 -2.91
CA LYS A 25 0.24 -12.04 -4.14
C LYS A 25 -0.61 -10.83 -4.47
N ALA A 26 -1.94 -10.95 -4.36
CA ALA A 26 -2.85 -9.85 -4.62
C ALA A 26 -2.67 -8.69 -3.62
N THR A 27 -2.48 -9.06 -2.36
CA THR A 27 -2.25 -8.14 -1.24
C THR A 27 -0.92 -7.39 -1.37
N ASP A 28 0.15 -8.11 -1.73
CA ASP A 28 1.47 -7.52 -2.03
C ASP A 28 1.43 -6.63 -3.27
N SER A 29 0.70 -7.05 -4.30
CA SER A 29 0.49 -6.23 -5.51
C SER A 29 -0.24 -4.93 -5.18
N PHE A 30 -1.26 -4.99 -4.33
CA PHE A 30 -1.96 -3.80 -3.84
C PHE A 30 -1.03 -2.88 -3.04
N GLY A 31 -0.21 -3.45 -2.14
CA GLY A 31 0.83 -2.71 -1.42
C GLY A 31 1.79 -1.98 -2.37
N LYS A 32 2.30 -2.68 -3.40
CA LYS A 32 3.16 -2.08 -4.43
C LYS A 32 2.47 -0.96 -5.20
N LEU A 33 1.20 -1.12 -5.57
CA LEU A 33 0.43 -0.09 -6.26
C LEU A 33 0.27 1.18 -5.41
N ILE A 34 -0.04 1.04 -4.11
CA ILE A 34 -0.11 2.16 -3.18
C ILE A 34 1.25 2.83 -3.04
N LEU A 35 2.32 2.06 -2.86
CA LEU A 35 3.68 2.59 -2.72
C LEU A 35 4.08 3.39 -3.95
N LEU A 36 3.89 2.86 -5.15
CA LEU A 36 4.20 3.55 -6.39
C LEU A 36 3.39 4.83 -6.55
N SER A 37 2.10 4.78 -6.23
CA SER A 37 1.22 5.96 -6.30
C SER A 37 1.64 7.03 -5.30
N THR A 38 2.02 6.62 -4.09
CA THR A 38 2.57 7.47 -3.04
C THR A 38 3.87 8.12 -3.50
N ALA A 39 4.79 7.32 -4.07
CA ALA A 39 6.04 7.82 -4.61
C ALA A 39 5.84 8.87 -5.70
N ASN A 40 4.92 8.63 -6.63
CA ASN A 40 4.62 9.56 -7.72
C ASN A 40 4.10 10.90 -7.18
N VAL A 41 3.21 10.87 -6.19
CA VAL A 41 2.70 12.08 -5.55
C VAL A 41 3.80 12.82 -4.80
N ILE A 42 4.58 12.12 -3.98
CA ILE A 42 5.67 12.70 -3.20
C ILE A 42 6.74 13.32 -4.11
N ARG A 43 7.21 12.58 -5.13
CA ARG A 43 8.22 13.05 -6.08
C ARG A 43 7.74 14.23 -6.92
N SER A 44 6.44 14.30 -7.25
CA SER A 44 5.89 15.44 -8.00
C SER A 44 6.00 16.78 -7.26
N GLN A 45 6.24 16.76 -5.94
CA GLN A 45 6.46 17.96 -5.15
C GLN A 45 7.92 18.45 -5.18
N LEU A 46 8.85 17.62 -5.65
CA LEU A 46 10.25 17.99 -5.78
C LEU A 46 10.43 18.88 -7.01
N GLN A 47 10.68 20.17 -6.79
CA GLN A 47 10.92 21.11 -7.89
C GLN A 47 12.36 21.00 -8.38
N PRO A 48 12.63 21.02 -9.69
CA PRO A 48 14.00 21.12 -10.19
C PRO A 48 14.57 22.51 -9.83
N THR A 49 15.56 22.57 -8.95
CA THR A 49 16.10 23.84 -8.42
C THR A 49 16.95 24.65 -9.40
N SER A 50 17.07 24.28 -10.69
CA SER A 50 17.75 25.14 -11.66
C SER A 50 17.39 24.85 -13.12
N HIS A 51 17.31 25.91 -13.92
CA HIS A 51 17.21 25.95 -15.38
C HIS A 51 18.45 25.38 -16.13
N SER A 52 19.29 24.56 -15.48
CA SER A 52 20.46 23.96 -16.12
C SER A 52 20.05 22.63 -16.77
N PRO A 53 20.20 22.45 -18.10
CA PRO A 53 19.83 21.21 -18.80
C PRO A 53 20.72 20.00 -18.46
N VAL A 54 21.70 20.15 -17.55
CA VAL A 54 22.74 19.14 -17.27
C VAL A 54 22.61 18.51 -15.87
N LYS A 55 21.98 19.18 -14.91
CA LYS A 55 21.80 18.62 -13.56
C LYS A 55 20.61 17.68 -13.54
N LYS A 56 20.86 16.42 -13.15
CA LYS A 56 19.82 15.45 -12.77
C LYS A 56 18.91 16.09 -11.72
N GLY A 57 17.59 15.87 -11.84
CA GLY A 57 16.63 16.44 -10.90
C GLY A 57 16.79 15.86 -9.48
N PRO A 58 16.21 16.50 -8.45
CA PRO A 58 16.29 16.01 -7.06
C PRO A 58 15.78 14.57 -6.90
N SER A 59 14.74 14.18 -7.67
CA SER A 59 14.26 12.79 -7.70
C SER A 59 15.29 11.82 -8.27
N ASP A 60 16.00 12.20 -9.34
CA ASP A 60 17.02 11.35 -9.96
C ASP A 60 18.27 11.24 -9.07
N GLN A 61 18.57 12.31 -8.33
CA GLN A 61 19.66 12.34 -7.36
C GLN A 61 19.37 11.42 -6.17
N LEU A 62 18.13 11.41 -5.66
CA LEU A 62 17.69 10.46 -4.63
C LEU A 62 17.87 9.02 -5.09
N SER A 63 17.32 8.66 -6.26
CA SER A 63 17.48 7.32 -6.81
C SER A 63 18.96 6.95 -6.97
N SER A 64 19.76 7.82 -7.57
CA SER A 64 21.19 7.57 -7.77
C SER A 64 21.95 7.33 -6.47
N ILE A 65 21.64 8.06 -5.40
CA ILE A 65 22.31 7.90 -4.10
C ILE A 65 21.85 6.62 -3.40
N CYS A 66 20.55 6.32 -3.43
CA CYS A 66 20.00 5.11 -2.79
C CYS A 66 20.45 3.81 -3.49
N SER A 67 20.57 3.81 -4.83
CA SER A 67 21.09 2.64 -5.56
C SER A 67 22.57 2.37 -5.26
N ALA A 68 23.37 3.44 -5.16
CA ALA A 68 24.81 3.36 -5.05
C ALA A 68 25.30 3.12 -3.62
N ASN A 69 24.60 3.64 -2.61
CA ASN A 69 25.04 3.58 -1.22
C ASN A 69 24.34 2.45 -0.45
N ALA A 70 25.13 1.66 0.27
CA ALA A 70 24.67 0.59 1.14
C ALA A 70 24.60 0.98 2.63
N ASP A 71 24.77 2.27 2.95
CA ASP A 71 24.80 2.70 4.35
C ASP A 71 23.44 2.48 5.02
N LEU A 72 23.53 1.94 6.23
CA LEU A 72 22.41 1.63 7.11
C LEU A 72 21.90 2.88 7.84
N ASP A 73 22.73 3.92 7.91
CA ASP A 73 22.43 5.18 8.58
C ASP A 73 21.84 6.21 7.59
N VAL A 74 20.55 6.48 7.75
CA VAL A 74 19.82 7.45 6.92
C VAL A 74 20.38 8.87 7.06
N ASP A 75 20.92 9.24 8.22
CA ASP A 75 21.44 10.59 8.47
C ASP A 75 22.79 10.80 7.78
N LYS A 76 23.60 9.75 7.63
CA LYS A 76 24.81 9.78 6.79
C LYS A 76 24.47 9.93 5.31
N LEU A 77 23.46 9.21 4.81
CA LEU A 77 23.01 9.39 3.42
C LEU A 77 22.50 10.81 3.19
N ARG A 78 21.72 11.33 4.13
CA ARG A 78 21.19 12.69 4.09
C ARG A 78 22.30 13.73 4.00
N ALA A 79 23.42 13.55 4.70
CA ALA A 79 24.55 14.47 4.66
C ALA A 79 25.19 14.61 3.27
N ASN A 80 24.95 13.66 2.35
CA ASN A 80 25.40 13.73 0.95
C ASN A 80 24.47 14.54 0.03
N LEU A 81 23.35 15.05 0.56
CA LEU A 81 22.33 15.81 -0.18
C LEU A 81 22.29 17.27 0.28
N ASP A 82 22.01 18.18 -0.65
CA ASP A 82 21.72 19.56 -0.32
C ASP A 82 20.24 19.66 0.10
N PRO A 83 19.91 19.99 1.36
CA PRO A 83 18.53 20.03 1.83
C PRO A 83 17.66 21.04 1.08
N ARG A 84 18.26 22.06 0.45
CA ARG A 84 17.54 23.10 -0.32
C ARG A 84 16.89 22.55 -1.58
N ASP A 85 17.46 21.51 -2.17
CA ASP A 85 16.91 20.86 -3.36
C ASP A 85 15.65 20.04 -3.06
N PHE A 86 15.35 19.83 -1.77
CA PHE A 86 14.21 19.05 -1.28
C PHE A 86 13.23 19.89 -0.46
N ASP A 87 13.36 21.21 -0.42
CA ASP A 87 12.47 22.04 0.39
C ASP A 87 11.02 21.99 -0.14
N ILE A 88 10.07 21.94 0.79
CA ILE A 88 8.64 21.85 0.51
C ILE A 88 7.86 22.71 1.50
N GLU A 89 6.84 23.42 1.04
CA GLU A 89 5.98 24.23 1.91
C GLU A 89 5.28 23.36 2.96
N THR A 90 5.16 23.86 4.19
CA THR A 90 4.51 23.15 5.30
C THR A 90 3.04 22.83 5.01
N SER A 91 2.33 23.70 4.29
CA SER A 91 0.96 23.49 3.78
C SER A 91 0.88 22.26 2.88
N THR A 92 1.78 22.17 1.90
CA THR A 92 1.88 21.04 0.98
C THR A 92 2.23 19.76 1.73
N LEU A 93 3.20 19.81 2.65
CA LEU A 93 3.58 18.66 3.47
C LEU A 93 2.39 18.13 4.30
N ARG A 94 1.57 19.01 4.89
CA ARG A 94 0.32 18.60 5.57
C ARG A 94 -0.70 17.94 4.63
N SER A 95 -0.76 18.38 3.37
CA SER A 95 -1.63 17.74 2.36
C SER A 95 -1.17 16.32 2.01
N LEU A 96 0.12 16.00 2.21
CA LEU A 96 0.71 14.68 2.02
C LEU A 96 0.57 13.76 3.25
N HIS A 97 -0.16 14.16 4.30
CA HIS A 97 -0.27 13.35 5.51
C HIS A 97 -0.73 11.91 5.24
N ALA A 98 -1.81 11.73 4.47
CA ALA A 98 -2.34 10.40 4.16
C ALA A 98 -1.34 9.52 3.38
N PRO A 99 -0.72 9.97 2.26
CA PRO A 99 0.29 9.17 1.58
C PRO A 99 1.53 8.87 2.44
N ILE A 100 1.98 9.82 3.27
CA ILE A 100 3.11 9.58 4.20
C ILE A 100 2.75 8.50 5.24
N GLU A 101 1.55 8.58 5.80
CA GLU A 101 1.04 7.60 6.75
C GLU A 101 0.91 6.21 6.09
N PHE A 102 0.41 6.12 4.86
CA PHE A 102 0.37 4.86 4.11
C PHE A 102 1.75 4.26 3.91
N LEU A 103 2.73 5.07 3.51
CA LEU A 103 4.10 4.63 3.28
C LEU A 103 4.71 4.00 4.53
N VAL A 104 4.64 4.68 5.67
CA VAL A 104 5.25 4.21 6.92
C VAL A 104 4.52 2.98 7.45
N ASN A 105 3.18 3.01 7.42
CA ASN A 105 2.37 1.87 7.85
C ASN A 105 2.61 0.63 6.98
N LEU A 106 2.76 0.81 5.66
CA LEU A 106 3.11 -0.28 4.75
C LEU A 106 4.51 -0.82 5.05
N ALA A 107 5.50 0.05 5.32
CA ALA A 107 6.85 -0.39 5.67
C ALA A 107 6.86 -1.24 6.96
N ILE A 108 6.14 -0.82 8.00
CA ILE A 108 5.97 -1.57 9.25
C ILE A 108 5.29 -2.92 8.97
N LEU A 109 4.20 -2.93 8.20
CA LEU A 109 3.48 -4.16 7.85
C LEU A 109 4.39 -5.14 7.10
N VAL A 110 5.17 -4.63 6.15
CA VAL A 110 6.11 -5.41 5.36
C VAL A 110 7.20 -6.05 6.25
N LEU A 111 7.81 -5.27 7.15
CA LEU A 111 8.86 -5.76 8.06
C LEU A 111 8.32 -6.77 9.08
N THR A 112 7.11 -6.55 9.61
CA THR A 112 6.46 -7.45 10.58
C THR A 112 5.88 -8.72 9.94
N ALA A 113 5.92 -8.82 8.60
CA ALA A 113 5.48 -10.00 7.87
C ALA A 113 6.27 -11.27 8.27
N ILE A 114 7.53 -11.11 8.68
CA ILE A 114 8.52 -12.19 8.89
C ILE A 114 8.31 -12.95 10.22
N HIS A 115 7.54 -12.41 11.15
CA HIS A 115 7.42 -12.96 12.51
C HIS A 115 7.11 -14.48 12.58
N PRO A 116 8.00 -15.34 13.13
CA PRO A 116 7.90 -16.80 13.05
C PRO A 116 6.70 -17.40 13.80
N GLN A 117 6.28 -16.86 14.95
CA GLN A 117 5.09 -17.35 15.68
C GLN A 117 3.75 -17.11 14.94
N SER A 118 3.77 -16.46 13.77
CA SER A 118 2.61 -16.45 12.89
C SER A 118 2.25 -17.82 12.28
N HIS A 119 3.19 -18.76 12.34
CA HIS A 119 2.96 -20.18 12.04
C HIS A 119 2.45 -21.00 13.24
N GLN A 120 2.16 -20.39 14.41
CA GLN A 120 1.72 -21.16 15.59
C GLN A 120 0.32 -20.83 16.10
N TYR A 121 -0.28 -19.72 15.67
CA TYR A 121 -1.72 -19.49 15.84
C TYR A 121 -2.53 -20.24 14.75
N HIS A 122 -2.18 -21.50 14.52
CA HIS A 122 -2.96 -22.44 13.72
C HIS A 122 -4.09 -23.01 14.57
N LYS A 123 -5.11 -22.19 14.87
CA LYS A 123 -6.41 -22.75 15.25
C LYS A 123 -7.08 -23.31 13.97
N PRO A 124 -7.45 -24.60 13.93
CA PRO A 124 -8.27 -25.10 12.84
C PRO A 124 -9.58 -24.31 12.81
N GLY A 125 -9.88 -23.65 11.68
CA GLY A 125 -11.09 -22.85 11.48
C GLY A 125 -10.91 -21.32 11.52
N THR A 126 -9.72 -20.79 11.78
CA THR A 126 -9.43 -19.35 11.61
C THR A 126 -8.67 -19.10 10.31
N HIS A 127 -9.23 -18.26 9.43
CA HIS A 127 -8.77 -18.00 8.06
C HIS A 127 -7.27 -17.65 7.97
N HIS A 128 -6.61 -18.21 6.95
CA HIS A 128 -5.17 -18.14 6.70
C HIS A 128 -4.67 -16.72 6.41
N TYR A 129 -4.07 -16.02 7.38
CA TYR A 129 -3.39 -14.72 7.14
C TYR A 129 -2.16 -14.96 6.26
N HIS A 130 -2.36 -14.97 4.94
CA HIS A 130 -1.25 -14.79 4.02
C HIS A 130 -0.79 -13.34 4.18
N LYS A 131 0.26 -13.14 4.98
CA LYS A 131 0.72 -11.82 5.38
C LYS A 131 1.21 -11.03 4.18
N THR A 132 0.69 -9.81 4.05
CA THR A 132 1.26 -8.77 3.21
C THR A 132 2.73 -8.57 3.57
N GLY A 133 3.59 -8.47 2.57
CA GLY A 133 4.97 -8.04 2.71
C GLY A 133 6.00 -9.05 2.27
N VAL A 134 5.68 -10.35 2.28
CA VAL A 134 6.68 -11.40 2.01
C VAL A 134 7.27 -11.30 0.60
N LEU A 135 6.46 -11.02 -0.42
CA LEU A 135 6.98 -10.84 -1.79
C LEU A 135 7.56 -9.44 -2.01
N ILE A 136 7.16 -8.47 -1.19
CA ILE A 136 7.74 -7.12 -1.19
C ILE A 136 9.18 -7.16 -0.66
N LEU A 137 9.43 -7.91 0.42
CA LEU A 137 10.77 -8.10 1.01
C LEU A 137 11.76 -8.84 0.11
N LYS A 138 11.27 -9.49 -0.94
CA LYS A 138 12.10 -10.19 -1.94
C LYS A 138 12.30 -9.38 -3.22
N ASP A 139 11.70 -8.20 -3.31
CA ASP A 139 11.75 -7.35 -4.50
C ASP A 139 12.64 -6.13 -4.26
N SER A 140 13.87 -6.22 -4.76
CA SER A 140 14.90 -5.17 -4.65
C SER A 140 14.39 -3.80 -5.12
N SER A 141 13.65 -3.75 -6.24
CA SER A 141 13.14 -2.50 -6.79
C SER A 141 12.12 -1.83 -5.86
N THR A 142 11.27 -2.64 -5.22
CA THR A 142 10.28 -2.12 -4.26
C THR A 142 10.96 -1.65 -2.97
N LEU A 143 11.97 -2.38 -2.47
CA LEU A 143 12.73 -1.99 -1.28
C LEU A 143 13.56 -0.73 -1.51
N GLU A 144 14.16 -0.58 -2.69
CA GLU A 144 14.84 0.64 -3.09
C GLU A 144 13.89 1.85 -3.09
N LEU A 145 12.66 1.67 -3.59
CA LEU A 145 11.64 2.71 -3.54
C LEU A 145 11.27 3.11 -2.10
N PHE A 146 11.18 2.14 -1.18
CA PHE A 146 11.02 2.45 0.25
C PHE A 146 12.18 3.29 0.78
N ARG A 147 13.43 2.90 0.46
CA ARG A 147 14.62 3.62 0.93
C ARG A 147 14.64 5.08 0.50
N GLU A 148 14.35 5.34 -0.78
CA GLU A 148 14.28 6.70 -1.30
C GLU A 148 13.23 7.55 -0.57
N LEU A 149 12.03 7.00 -0.39
CA LEU A 149 10.95 7.74 0.25
C LEU A 149 11.22 7.96 1.74
N LEU A 150 11.77 6.97 2.44
CA LEU A 150 12.15 7.10 3.86
C LEU A 150 13.26 8.12 4.05
N LEU A 151 14.25 8.18 3.15
CA LEU A 151 15.28 9.23 3.14
C LEU A 151 14.65 10.62 2.95
N LEU A 152 13.67 10.75 2.06
CA LEU A 152 12.97 12.00 1.83
C LEU A 152 12.13 12.43 3.05
N LEU A 153 11.41 11.49 3.67
CA LEU A 153 10.71 11.75 4.94
C LEU A 153 11.69 12.22 6.01
N ARG A 154 12.88 11.60 6.09
CA ARG A 154 13.92 12.00 7.04
C ARG A 154 14.37 13.44 6.81
N ILE A 155 14.64 13.83 5.56
CA ILE A 155 15.03 15.21 5.20
C ILE A 155 13.96 16.20 5.70
N TRP A 156 12.70 15.95 5.41
CA TRP A 156 11.58 16.84 5.76
C TRP A 156 11.24 16.87 7.26
N SER A 157 11.45 15.77 7.98
CA SER A 157 11.09 15.66 9.41
C SER A 157 11.92 16.55 10.34
N GLN A 158 13.11 16.98 9.91
CA GLN A 158 14.06 17.74 10.72
C GLN A 158 13.57 19.16 11.01
N ASP A 159 13.09 19.87 9.99
CA ASP A 159 12.67 21.26 10.11
C ASP A 159 11.17 21.42 10.37
N LYS A 160 10.38 20.37 10.06
CA LYS A 160 8.91 20.44 10.00
C LYS A 160 8.23 19.29 10.73
N SER A 161 8.77 18.83 11.86
CA SER A 161 8.25 17.72 12.66
C SER A 161 6.74 17.84 12.97
N ASN A 162 6.25 19.05 13.26
CA ASN A 162 4.83 19.32 13.53
C ASN A 162 3.87 19.12 12.34
N ALA A 163 4.41 18.93 11.12
CA ALA A 163 3.61 18.68 9.91
C ALA A 163 3.60 17.20 9.50
N PHE A 164 4.33 16.34 10.22
CA PHE A 164 4.36 14.90 9.99
C PHE A 164 3.23 14.17 10.73
N PRO A 165 2.80 13.01 10.21
CA PRO A 165 1.96 12.09 10.97
C PRO A 165 2.66 11.70 12.27
N VAL A 166 1.92 11.71 13.38
CA VAL A 166 2.42 11.16 14.64
C VAL A 166 2.34 9.65 14.54
N PHE A 167 3.49 8.99 14.63
CA PHE A 167 3.55 7.53 14.70
C PHE A 167 3.40 7.12 16.16
N PRO A 168 2.33 6.40 16.55
CA PRO A 168 2.20 5.91 17.91
C PRO A 168 3.28 4.85 18.17
N THR A 169 4.32 5.26 18.88
CA THR A 169 5.31 4.34 19.46
C THR A 169 4.86 3.94 20.86
N THR A 170 5.06 2.68 21.22
CA THR A 170 4.83 2.18 22.58
C THR A 170 5.98 2.54 23.52
N VAL A 171 7.11 2.97 22.95
CA VAL A 171 8.33 3.37 23.64
C VAL A 171 8.72 4.79 23.18
N ASP A 172 8.89 5.71 24.13
CA ASP A 172 9.16 7.13 23.88
C ASP A 172 10.54 7.42 23.25
N SER A 173 11.42 6.41 23.13
CA SER A 173 12.82 6.61 22.75
C SER A 173 13.19 6.20 21.31
N ILE A 174 12.26 5.62 20.53
CA ILE A 174 12.60 5.10 19.19
C ILE A 174 12.19 6.09 18.11
N ASP A 175 13.20 6.60 17.40
CA ASP A 175 12.99 7.30 16.13
C ASP A 175 12.66 6.26 15.04
N ALA A 176 11.37 6.17 14.69
CA ALA A 176 10.86 5.10 13.83
C ALA A 176 11.44 5.14 12.41
N ILE A 177 11.64 6.33 11.81
CA ILE A 177 12.06 6.46 10.40
C ILE A 177 13.49 5.89 10.19
N PRO A 178 14.52 6.31 10.94
CA PRO A 178 15.86 5.71 10.83
C PRO A 178 15.87 4.22 11.09
N HIS A 179 15.09 3.75 12.07
CA HIS A 179 15.04 2.34 12.41
C HIS A 179 14.42 1.50 11.28
N ILE A 180 13.29 1.93 10.72
CA ILE A 180 12.65 1.29 9.56
C ILE A 180 13.56 1.34 8.34
N TYR A 181 14.22 2.48 8.07
CA TYR A 181 15.15 2.63 6.95
C TYR A 181 16.29 1.60 7.02
N ARG A 182 16.88 1.40 8.21
CA ARG A 182 17.95 0.42 8.41
C ARG A 182 17.49 -0.99 8.11
N LEU A 183 16.35 -1.40 8.67
CA LEU A 183 15.81 -2.75 8.44
C LEU A 183 15.50 -2.99 6.96
N ILE A 184 14.82 -2.05 6.29
CA ILE A 184 14.55 -2.11 4.85
C ILE A 184 15.86 -2.20 4.04
N THR A 185 16.89 -1.44 4.43
CA THR A 185 18.20 -1.45 3.76
C THR A 185 18.89 -2.81 3.90
N GLN A 186 18.80 -3.45 5.07
CA GLN A 186 19.33 -4.80 5.28
C GLN A 186 18.62 -5.83 4.39
N PHE A 187 17.28 -5.77 4.28
CA PHE A 187 16.54 -6.62 3.33
C PHE A 187 16.88 -6.34 1.87
N TRP A 188 17.08 -5.06 1.52
CA TRP A 188 17.51 -4.71 0.17
C TRP A 188 18.87 -5.31 -0.14
N LEU A 189 19.83 -5.31 0.79
CA LEU A 189 21.13 -5.95 0.59
C LEU A 189 21.00 -7.47 0.36
N CYS A 190 20.08 -8.14 1.04
CA CYS A 190 19.81 -9.56 0.85
C CYS A 190 19.29 -9.92 -0.56
N CYS A 191 18.68 -8.97 -1.28
CA CYS A 191 18.08 -9.20 -2.59
C CYS A 191 18.56 -8.26 -3.71
N LYS A 192 19.57 -7.42 -3.44
CA LYS A 192 20.09 -6.41 -4.39
C LYS A 192 20.56 -7.05 -5.70
N ASP A 193 21.26 -8.17 -5.59
CA ASP A 193 21.76 -8.94 -6.72
C ASP A 193 20.77 -10.07 -7.05
N GLU A 194 20.09 -9.97 -8.19
CA GLU A 194 19.07 -10.96 -8.64
C GLU A 194 19.60 -12.41 -8.70
N ASN A 195 20.91 -12.57 -8.84
CA ASN A 195 21.58 -13.87 -8.92
C ASN A 195 22.03 -14.43 -7.55
N GLN A 196 21.95 -13.63 -6.48
CA GLN A 196 22.43 -13.98 -5.13
C GLN A 196 21.43 -13.53 -4.07
N HIS A 197 20.29 -14.21 -4.00
CA HIS A 197 19.38 -14.05 -2.86
C HIS A 197 20.02 -14.66 -1.61
N THR A 198 20.46 -13.79 -0.71
CA THR A 198 20.98 -14.19 0.61
C THR A 198 19.81 -14.28 1.58
N GLU A 199 19.77 -15.33 2.41
CA GLU A 199 18.76 -15.41 3.46
C GLU A 199 19.02 -14.34 4.53
N PRO A 200 17.96 -13.70 5.08
CA PRO A 200 18.12 -12.74 6.17
C PRO A 200 18.69 -13.42 7.40
N SER A 201 19.59 -12.76 8.12
CA SER A 201 20.18 -13.31 9.35
C SER A 201 19.13 -13.42 10.47
N GLU A 202 19.36 -14.32 11.43
CA GLU A 202 18.45 -14.49 12.58
C GLU A 202 18.30 -13.20 13.38
N GLU A 203 19.38 -12.42 13.52
CA GLU A 203 19.35 -11.13 14.23
C GLU A 203 18.43 -10.12 13.52
N LEU A 204 18.44 -10.08 12.18
CA LEU A 204 17.57 -9.20 11.41
C LEU A 204 16.08 -9.58 11.59
N ILE A 205 15.80 -10.88 11.64
CA ILE A 205 14.45 -11.41 11.87
C ILE A 205 13.98 -11.02 13.28
N ASP A 206 14.82 -11.22 14.30
CA ASP A 206 14.52 -10.90 15.69
C ASP A 206 14.24 -9.41 15.88
N GLU A 207 15.01 -8.53 15.23
CA GLU A 207 14.76 -7.10 15.26
C GLU A 207 13.43 -6.70 14.61
N CYS A 208 13.03 -7.37 13.51
CA CYS A 208 11.71 -7.15 12.89
C CYS A 208 10.56 -7.63 13.78
N VAL A 209 10.78 -8.70 14.55
CA VAL A 209 9.84 -9.18 15.57
C VAL A 209 9.71 -8.15 16.70
N LEU A 210 10.83 -7.60 17.16
CA LEU A 210 10.85 -6.57 18.20
C LEU A 210 10.20 -5.26 17.73
N LEU A 211 10.34 -4.88 16.45
CA LEU A 211 9.69 -3.71 15.87
C LEU A 211 8.17 -3.70 16.12
N ALA A 212 7.51 -4.87 16.01
CA ALA A 212 6.08 -5.01 16.28
C ALA A 212 5.70 -4.70 17.73
N SER A 213 6.67 -4.76 18.65
CA SER A 213 6.49 -4.41 20.06
C SER A 213 6.72 -2.93 20.34
N TYR A 214 7.48 -2.24 19.48
CA TYR A 214 7.88 -0.84 19.64
C TYR A 214 6.96 0.16 18.93
N VAL A 215 6.31 -0.28 17.86
CA VAL A 215 5.45 0.56 17.04
C VAL A 215 4.09 -0.12 16.94
N GLN A 216 3.01 0.65 17.04
CA GLN A 216 1.69 0.12 16.82
C GLN A 216 1.60 -0.45 15.40
N VAL A 217 1.47 -1.77 15.30
CA VAL A 217 1.29 -2.43 14.00
C VAL A 217 -0.08 -2.01 13.44
N PRO A 218 -0.13 -1.36 12.28
CA PRO A 218 -1.39 -0.92 11.70
C PRO A 218 -2.28 -2.12 11.35
N CYS A 219 -3.54 -2.04 11.74
CA CYS A 219 -4.55 -3.01 11.29
C CYS A 219 -4.95 -2.66 9.85
N TRP A 220 -4.26 -3.23 8.86
CA TRP A 220 -4.57 -3.07 7.44
C TRP A 220 -5.52 -4.18 6.97
N GLU A 221 -6.75 -4.16 7.48
CA GLU A 221 -7.85 -5.03 7.00
C GLU A 221 -8.42 -4.55 5.64
N PHE A 222 -7.78 -3.58 4.97
CA PHE A 222 -8.33 -2.88 3.80
C PHE A 222 -7.98 -3.51 2.45
N PHE A 223 -7.33 -4.67 2.44
CA PHE A 223 -7.00 -5.32 1.18
C PHE A 223 -8.28 -5.63 0.40
N PRO A 224 -8.28 -5.40 -0.93
CA PRO A 224 -9.36 -5.80 -1.80
C PRO A 224 -9.89 -7.18 -1.44
N VAL A 225 -11.19 -7.31 -1.27
CA VAL A 225 -11.80 -8.64 -1.32
C VAL A 225 -11.55 -9.15 -2.74
N THR A 226 -10.68 -10.15 -2.88
CA THR A 226 -10.44 -10.81 -4.16
C THR A 226 -11.67 -11.66 -4.49
N GLU A 227 -12.67 -11.09 -5.14
CA GLU A 227 -13.80 -11.86 -5.68
C GLU A 227 -13.44 -12.39 -7.06
N GLY A 228 -13.57 -13.71 -7.24
CA GLY A 228 -13.38 -14.38 -8.51
C GLY A 228 -14.63 -15.16 -8.92
N ILE A 229 -14.79 -15.34 -10.23
CA ILE A 229 -15.83 -16.20 -10.79
C ILE A 229 -15.21 -17.58 -11.01
N LEU A 230 -15.66 -18.59 -10.26
CA LEU A 230 -15.29 -19.99 -10.52
C LEU A 230 -16.38 -20.63 -11.38
N GLY A 231 -16.06 -20.87 -12.65
CA GLY A 231 -16.84 -21.74 -13.52
C GLY A 231 -16.37 -23.18 -13.39
N LYS A 232 -17.29 -24.16 -13.43
CA LYS A 232 -16.89 -25.57 -13.66
C LYS A 232 -16.20 -25.65 -15.03
N LEU A 233 -14.91 -26.01 -15.04
CA LEU A 233 -14.07 -26.10 -16.25
C LEU A 233 -14.63 -27.07 -17.31
N HIS A 234 -15.48 -28.01 -16.90
CA HIS A 234 -16.16 -28.96 -17.77
C HIS A 234 -17.65 -28.61 -17.87
N SER A 235 -17.98 -27.70 -18.79
CA SER A 235 -19.34 -27.55 -19.30
C SER A 235 -19.26 -27.82 -20.82
N PRO A 236 -19.97 -28.81 -21.36
CA PRO A 236 -19.89 -29.20 -22.77
C PRO A 236 -20.54 -28.20 -23.73
N HIS A 237 -20.98 -27.03 -23.24
CA HIS A 237 -21.59 -25.98 -24.03
C HIS A 237 -20.64 -24.77 -24.05
N GLY A 238 -20.34 -24.29 -25.26
CA GLY A 238 -19.25 -23.36 -25.60
C GLY A 238 -19.29 -21.98 -24.94
N SER A 239 -18.59 -21.02 -25.58
CA SER A 239 -18.38 -19.65 -25.12
C SER A 239 -19.60 -19.08 -24.37
N ARG A 240 -19.40 -18.73 -23.10
CA ARG A 240 -20.45 -18.19 -22.24
C ARG A 240 -20.53 -16.68 -22.45
N ASN A 241 -21.71 -16.20 -22.81
CA ASN A 241 -21.99 -14.78 -22.93
C ASN A 241 -22.34 -14.23 -21.55
N PHE A 242 -21.63 -13.18 -21.13
CA PHE A 242 -21.98 -12.40 -19.94
C PHE A 242 -22.79 -11.19 -20.35
N GLN A 243 -23.89 -10.92 -19.64
CA GLN A 243 -24.71 -9.73 -19.83
C GLN A 243 -24.54 -8.79 -18.63
N PHE A 244 -24.37 -7.49 -18.92
CA PHE A 244 -24.26 -6.47 -17.89
C PHE A 244 -25.51 -6.49 -16.99
N ASP A 245 -25.32 -6.29 -15.68
CA ASP A 245 -26.36 -6.33 -14.63
C ASP A 245 -27.15 -7.66 -14.48
N THR A 246 -26.74 -8.72 -15.16
CA THR A 246 -27.33 -10.05 -15.00
C THR A 246 -26.42 -10.90 -14.12
N GLY A 247 -26.93 -11.35 -12.97
CA GLY A 247 -26.18 -12.27 -12.11
C GLY A 247 -25.79 -13.53 -12.89
N PRO A 248 -24.55 -14.04 -12.75
CA PRO A 248 -24.17 -15.27 -13.43
C PRO A 248 -25.14 -16.38 -12.98
N GLY A 249 -25.72 -17.11 -13.94
CA GLY A 249 -26.72 -18.15 -13.66
C GLY A 249 -26.19 -19.23 -12.71
N SER A 250 -27.08 -20.08 -12.20
CA SER A 250 -26.87 -21.08 -11.12
C SER A 250 -25.70 -22.09 -11.28
N LEU A 251 -24.90 -21.99 -12.35
CA LEU A 251 -23.75 -22.83 -12.67
C LEU A 251 -22.40 -22.14 -12.45
N ILE A 252 -22.41 -20.94 -11.88
CA ILE A 252 -21.23 -20.14 -11.57
C ILE A 252 -21.21 -19.87 -10.07
N SER A 253 -20.19 -20.38 -9.39
CA SER A 253 -19.93 -20.01 -8.00
C SER A 253 -19.08 -18.74 -8.00
N ILE A 254 -19.62 -17.68 -7.41
CA ILE A 254 -18.79 -16.51 -7.05
C ILE A 254 -18.05 -16.91 -5.79
N VAL A 255 -16.73 -16.99 -5.90
CA VAL A 255 -15.86 -17.32 -4.78
C VAL A 255 -15.21 -16.04 -4.31
N THR A 256 -15.50 -15.69 -3.06
CA THR A 256 -14.78 -14.63 -2.37
C THR A 256 -13.48 -15.23 -1.83
N PHE A 257 -12.35 -14.83 -2.39
CA PHE A 257 -11.00 -15.19 -1.93
C PHE A 257 -10.46 -14.20 -0.87
N GLY A 258 -11.34 -13.43 -0.22
CA GLY A 258 -10.99 -12.55 0.88
C GLY A 258 -11.05 -13.28 2.22
N MET A 259 -10.12 -12.98 3.12
CA MET A 259 -10.12 -13.50 4.48
C MET A 259 -10.99 -12.69 5.46
N GLY A 260 -12.17 -12.24 5.03
CA GLY A 260 -13.17 -11.86 6.00
C GLY A 260 -13.74 -13.11 6.68
N PRO A 261 -14.31 -13.02 7.89
CA PRO A 261 -15.21 -14.07 8.35
C PRO A 261 -16.24 -14.36 7.24
N GLU A 262 -16.70 -15.61 7.13
CA GLU A 262 -17.54 -16.22 6.07
C GLU A 262 -18.82 -15.46 5.62
N LYS A 263 -19.03 -14.21 6.06
CA LYS A 263 -20.12 -13.32 5.72
C LYS A 263 -19.90 -12.44 4.49
N PHE A 264 -18.74 -12.47 3.83
CA PHE A 264 -18.52 -11.76 2.55
C PHE A 264 -19.13 -12.49 1.34
N THR A 265 -20.30 -13.12 1.54
CA THR A 265 -21.15 -13.56 0.44
C THR A 265 -22.03 -12.40 0.03
N ARG A 266 -21.77 -11.90 -1.18
CA ARG A 266 -22.67 -11.16 -2.07
C ARG A 266 -24.02 -10.81 -1.46
N SER A 267 -24.04 -9.80 -0.62
CA SER A 267 -25.27 -9.20 -0.20
C SER A 267 -25.12 -7.70 -0.22
N THR A 268 -26.01 -7.07 -0.96
CA THR A 268 -26.52 -5.72 -0.70
C THR A 268 -26.80 -5.43 0.80
N MET A 269 -26.74 -6.43 1.69
CA MET A 269 -26.78 -6.33 3.15
C MET A 269 -25.45 -6.04 3.86
N ASP A 270 -24.32 -5.83 3.19
CA ASP A 270 -23.10 -5.33 3.89
C ASP A 270 -23.29 -3.88 4.40
N MET A 271 -24.40 -3.24 4.01
CA MET A 271 -24.93 -2.00 4.57
C MET A 271 -25.79 -2.21 5.83
N LEU A 272 -26.21 -3.46 6.10
CA LEU A 272 -27.01 -3.87 7.26
C LEU A 272 -26.17 -4.47 8.37
N ASP A 273 -24.89 -4.83 8.15
CA ASP A 273 -24.01 -5.20 9.26
C ASP A 273 -23.57 -3.92 9.99
N ARG A 274 -24.50 -3.42 10.81
CA ARG A 274 -24.41 -2.19 11.63
C ARG A 274 -23.23 -2.18 12.60
N ASN A 275 -22.53 -3.31 12.74
CA ASN A 275 -21.56 -3.53 13.80
C ASN A 275 -20.10 -3.47 13.33
N HIS A 276 -19.82 -3.37 12.02
CA HIS A 276 -18.45 -3.33 11.49
C HIS A 276 -17.99 -1.91 11.16
N THR A 277 -16.86 -1.51 11.72
CA THR A 277 -16.19 -0.24 11.42
C THR A 277 -15.73 -0.23 9.97
N LYS A 278 -16.11 0.81 9.23
CA LYS A 278 -15.68 1.02 7.85
C LYS A 278 -14.43 1.88 7.83
N THR A 279 -13.67 1.78 6.75
CA THR A 279 -12.48 2.62 6.50
C THR A 279 -12.53 3.18 5.09
N ASP A 280 -12.11 4.43 4.96
CA ASP A 280 -11.86 5.06 3.68
C ASP A 280 -10.49 4.62 3.13
N ILE A 281 -10.51 3.85 2.04
CA ILE A 281 -9.31 3.31 1.39
C ILE A 281 -8.38 4.41 0.84
N ILE A 282 -8.91 5.62 0.56
CA ILE A 282 -8.11 6.71 0.02
C ILE A 282 -7.40 7.49 1.11
N SER A 283 -7.99 7.66 2.29
CA SER A 283 -7.33 8.36 3.40
C SER A 283 -6.67 7.41 4.40
N GLY A 284 -7.02 6.12 4.37
CA GLY A 284 -6.56 5.12 5.34
C GLY A 284 -7.27 5.24 6.69
N ARG A 285 -8.28 6.12 6.80
CA ARG A 285 -8.93 6.47 8.06
C ARG A 285 -10.17 5.66 8.33
N PHE A 286 -10.34 5.26 9.58
CA PHE A 286 -11.59 4.70 10.07
C PHE A 286 -12.70 5.76 9.99
N ILE A 287 -13.79 5.41 9.30
CA ILE A 287 -14.98 6.26 9.13
C ILE A 287 -16.14 5.79 10.03
N GLY A 288 -15.90 4.78 10.87
CA GLY A 288 -16.85 4.23 11.82
C GLY A 288 -17.92 3.34 11.17
N THR A 289 -18.89 2.93 11.97
CA THR A 289 -20.00 2.05 11.54
C THR A 289 -21.06 2.81 10.74
N PHE A 290 -21.34 4.05 11.13
CA PHE A 290 -22.34 4.95 10.53
C PHE A 290 -21.72 6.27 10.06
N PRO A 291 -21.06 6.29 8.91
CA PRO A 291 -20.49 7.52 8.38
C PRO A 291 -21.59 8.53 8.05
N SER A 292 -21.41 9.75 8.57
CA SER A 292 -22.31 10.88 8.31
C SER A 292 -22.23 11.39 6.87
N GLN A 293 -21.08 11.24 6.23
CA GLN A 293 -20.83 11.60 4.83
C GLN A 293 -21.27 10.51 3.86
N GLU A 294 -21.56 10.88 2.61
CA GLU A 294 -21.83 9.91 1.54
C GLU A 294 -20.58 9.08 1.20
N LEU A 295 -20.79 7.82 0.83
CA LEU A 295 -19.72 6.91 0.45
C LEU A 295 -19.77 6.59 -1.04
N ARG A 296 -18.64 6.13 -1.55
CA ARG A 296 -18.49 5.44 -2.83
C ARG A 296 -17.83 4.09 -2.61
N ARG A 297 -18.19 3.12 -3.44
CA ARG A 297 -17.68 1.74 -3.43
C ARG A 297 -17.03 1.44 -4.78
N CYS A 298 -15.85 0.83 -4.75
CA CYS A 298 -15.17 0.41 -5.97
C CYS A 298 -15.90 -0.78 -6.61
N SER A 299 -16.12 -0.75 -7.93
CA SER A 299 -16.74 -1.85 -8.68
C SER A 299 -15.84 -3.08 -8.87
N ARG A 300 -14.53 -2.96 -8.59
CA ARG A 300 -13.52 -4.03 -8.78
C ARG A 300 -13.09 -4.68 -7.46
N CYS A 301 -12.72 -3.89 -6.45
CA CYS A 301 -12.21 -4.39 -5.18
C CYS A 301 -13.19 -4.23 -4.00
N SER A 302 -14.37 -3.67 -4.24
CA SER A 302 -15.37 -3.38 -3.21
C SER A 302 -14.92 -2.42 -2.09
N SER A 303 -13.70 -1.89 -2.14
CA SER A 303 -13.19 -0.91 -1.16
C SER A 303 -14.09 0.32 -1.10
N LEU A 304 -14.22 0.87 0.10
CA LEU A 304 -15.03 2.05 0.39
C LEU A 304 -14.17 3.29 0.43
N SER A 305 -14.73 4.41 0.01
CA SER A 305 -14.12 5.73 0.20
C SER A 305 -15.20 6.77 0.48
N LEU A 306 -14.84 7.83 1.22
CA LEU A 306 -15.70 8.99 1.36
C LEU A 306 -15.88 9.65 -0.01
N LEU A 307 -17.09 10.13 -0.29
CA LEU A 307 -17.35 10.92 -1.48
C LEU A 307 -16.76 12.32 -1.25
N PRO A 308 -15.79 12.77 -2.07
CA PRO A 308 -15.09 14.02 -1.80
C PRO A 308 -16.05 15.21 -1.83
N THR A 309 -15.95 16.11 -0.85
CA THR A 309 -16.73 17.35 -0.83
C THR A 309 -16.19 18.34 -1.88
N PRO A 310 -16.99 19.30 -2.37
CA PRO A 310 -16.52 20.35 -3.27
C PRO A 310 -15.31 21.10 -2.71
N GLU A 311 -15.27 21.31 -1.40
CA GLU A 311 -14.13 21.91 -0.68
C GLU A 311 -12.87 21.04 -0.80
N GLN A 312 -12.99 19.72 -0.60
CA GLN A 312 -11.88 18.76 -0.78
C GLN A 312 -11.38 18.68 -2.22
N LEU A 313 -12.25 18.96 -3.21
CA LEU A 313 -11.88 19.04 -4.62
C LEU A 313 -11.28 20.39 -5.01
N SER A 314 -11.61 21.46 -4.27
CA SER A 314 -11.08 22.81 -4.47
C SER A 314 -9.71 23.02 -3.83
N VAL A 315 -9.46 22.35 -2.69
CA VAL A 315 -8.12 22.32 -2.06
C VAL A 315 -7.27 21.37 -2.88
N SER A 316 -6.18 21.87 -3.46
CA SER A 316 -5.26 21.12 -4.31
C SER A 316 -4.51 20.05 -3.51
N LYS A 317 -5.19 18.95 -3.17
CA LYS A 317 -4.56 17.79 -2.58
C LYS A 317 -4.24 16.79 -3.70
N PRO A 318 -2.96 16.71 -4.14
CA PRO A 318 -2.60 15.90 -5.30
C PRO A 318 -2.94 14.42 -5.11
N TRP A 319 -2.91 13.96 -3.86
CA TRP A 319 -3.28 12.59 -3.49
C TRP A 319 -4.76 12.29 -3.76
N GLU A 320 -5.70 13.01 -3.14
CA GLU A 320 -7.13 12.76 -3.32
C GLU A 320 -7.58 12.95 -4.77
N HIS A 321 -6.98 13.89 -5.49
CA HIS A 321 -7.30 14.15 -6.91
C HIS A 321 -7.05 12.93 -7.81
N ASN A 322 -5.99 12.15 -7.55
CA ASN A 322 -5.66 10.95 -8.32
C ASN A 322 -6.76 9.87 -8.25
N TRP A 323 -7.59 9.93 -7.21
CA TRP A 323 -8.59 8.91 -6.91
C TRP A 323 -10.03 9.39 -7.07
N VAL A 324 -10.26 10.52 -7.74
CA VAL A 324 -11.61 11.06 -7.96
C VAL A 324 -12.44 10.14 -8.85
N ARG A 325 -11.86 9.65 -9.95
CA ARG A 325 -12.58 8.84 -10.95
C ARG A 325 -12.46 7.33 -10.71
N THR A 326 -11.32 6.89 -10.19
CA THR A 326 -10.99 5.48 -10.05
C THR A 326 -10.45 5.18 -8.65
N CYS A 327 -10.68 3.96 -8.20
CA CYS A 327 -10.05 3.38 -7.02
C CYS A 327 -8.56 3.10 -7.27
N ILE A 328 -7.83 2.84 -6.19
CA ILE A 328 -6.41 2.42 -6.20
C ILE A 328 -6.19 1.19 -7.09
N CYS A 329 -7.15 0.26 -7.12
CA CYS A 329 -7.09 -0.91 -8.01
C CYS A 329 -7.47 -0.62 -9.48
N GLY A 330 -7.76 0.64 -9.83
CA GLY A 330 -8.22 1.06 -11.16
C GLY A 330 -9.72 0.85 -11.42
N GLY A 331 -10.49 0.28 -10.48
CA GLY A 331 -11.94 0.11 -10.62
C GLY A 331 -12.70 1.44 -10.53
N LEU A 332 -13.89 1.51 -11.13
CA LEU A 332 -14.73 2.72 -11.10
C LEU A 332 -15.45 2.85 -9.76
N TRP A 333 -15.74 4.08 -9.37
CA TRP A 333 -16.53 4.37 -8.17
C TRP A 333 -18.03 4.32 -8.45
N LYS A 334 -18.77 3.64 -7.57
CA LYS A 334 -20.24 3.66 -7.50
C LYS A 334 -20.68 4.35 -6.22
N ARG A 335 -21.59 5.32 -6.30
CA ARG A 335 -22.17 5.97 -5.11
C ARG A 335 -22.96 4.93 -4.29
N VAL A 336 -22.76 4.97 -2.98
CA VAL A 336 -23.43 4.10 -2.02
C VAL A 336 -24.68 4.83 -1.52
N LEU A 337 -25.86 4.32 -1.88
CA LEU A 337 -27.14 4.91 -1.47
C LEU A 337 -27.39 4.61 0.01
N LYS A 338 -27.59 5.65 0.82
CA LYS A 338 -28.09 5.48 2.20
C LYS A 338 -29.54 4.99 2.12
N LYS A 339 -29.84 3.82 2.69
CA LYS A 339 -31.20 3.33 2.89
C LYS A 339 -31.64 3.59 4.31
#